data_AF-A0A1V5WL14-F1
#
_entry.id   AF-A0A1V5WL14-F1
#
_cell.length_a   1.000
_cell.length_b   1.000
_cell.length_c   1.000
_cell.angle_alpha   90.00
_cell.angle_beta   90.00
_cell.angle_gamma   90.00
#
_symmetry.space_group_name_H-M   'P 1'
#
loop_
_entity.id
_entity.type
_entity.pdbx_description
1 polymer ?
#
loop_
_entity_poly.entity_id
_entity_poly.type
_entity_poly.pdbx_seq_one_letter_code
_entity_poly.pdbx_strand_id
1 'polypeptide(L)'
;MQTLSQRDSRWGEITIGHSTSKIKDYGCTLVCISILAGTTPDVVNAFLTAVGGFSVDRIIWSKINETKLGLHFPDMGRQYVYNDVAVREAIEKNGGCLVEVDFDGVVATPSDRHWVLYIGNHQLIDPWTGTIKPTSSYPLVKGYAIIEKNNEQNDLTSSEENILQFLREQNANEGKVREAFGALADLEKLNKENLTLKSLSENLASKVKELAEQLAEEQQLGASWQKELSSANKKIQKLEGEMTTIAKERNQYKNWYEAKCAELKVLDKMTALEHIAYGLKLLVQKQK
;
A
#
# COMPACT_ATOMS: atom_id res chain seq x y z
N MET A 1 23.97 -31.17 -17.56
CA MET A 1 23.23 -31.19 -16.28
C MET A 1 24.19 -31.70 -15.20
N GLN A 2 24.42 -30.95 -14.12
CA GLN A 2 25.34 -31.33 -13.04
C GLN A 2 24.61 -32.25 -12.04
N THR A 3 25.27 -33.30 -11.54
CA THR A 3 24.73 -34.11 -10.45
C THR A 3 25.05 -33.47 -9.10
N LEU A 4 24.08 -33.44 -8.21
CA LEU A 4 24.19 -32.84 -6.88
C LEU A 4 23.69 -33.84 -5.84
N SER A 5 24.33 -33.89 -4.67
CA SER A 5 23.91 -34.72 -3.54
C SER A 5 23.44 -33.83 -2.40
N GLN A 6 22.29 -34.12 -1.79
CA GLN A 6 21.82 -33.44 -0.59
C GLN A 6 22.77 -33.62 0.59
N ARG A 7 23.61 -34.67 0.59
CA ARG A 7 24.58 -34.98 1.64
C ARG A 7 25.96 -34.35 1.43
N ASP A 8 26.14 -33.56 0.37
CA ASP A 8 27.39 -32.84 0.14
C ASP A 8 27.67 -31.88 1.30
N SER A 9 28.89 -31.91 1.83
CA SER A 9 29.30 -31.08 2.98
C SER A 9 29.16 -29.57 2.77
N ARG A 10 29.14 -29.10 1.52
CA ARG A 10 29.02 -27.67 1.19
C ARG A 10 27.66 -27.10 1.57
N TRP A 11 26.59 -27.90 1.50
CA TRP A 11 25.23 -27.45 1.78
C TRP A 11 24.41 -28.39 2.67
N GLY A 12 24.84 -29.62 2.92
CA GLY A 12 24.06 -30.62 3.64
C GLY A 12 23.70 -30.23 5.07
N GLU A 13 24.51 -29.39 5.73
CA GLU A 13 24.26 -28.91 7.10
C GLU A 13 23.34 -27.68 7.19
N ILE A 14 22.94 -27.12 6.05
CA ILE A 14 22.05 -25.96 5.96
C ILE A 14 20.63 -26.36 6.35
N THR A 15 19.94 -25.50 7.10
CA THR A 15 18.52 -25.66 7.42
C THR A 15 17.63 -25.27 6.23
N ILE A 16 16.63 -26.10 5.94
CA ILE A 16 15.65 -25.83 4.88
C ILE A 16 14.70 -24.72 5.36
N GLY A 17 14.62 -23.62 4.62
CA GLY A 17 13.77 -22.48 4.99
C GLY A 17 14.08 -21.94 6.39
N HIS A 18 13.01 -21.80 7.20
CA HIS A 18 13.06 -21.48 8.63
C HIS A 18 12.81 -22.70 9.53
N SER A 19 12.93 -23.91 8.98
CA SER A 19 12.72 -25.15 9.74
C SER A 19 13.96 -25.55 10.56
N THR A 20 13.83 -26.63 11.33
CA THR A 20 14.95 -27.30 11.99
C THR A 20 15.55 -28.43 11.14
N SER A 21 14.93 -28.77 10.00
CA SER A 21 15.36 -29.84 9.10
C SER A 21 16.56 -29.39 8.28
N LYS A 22 17.54 -30.29 8.08
CA LYS A 22 18.73 -30.02 7.27
C LYS A 22 18.56 -30.56 5.84
N ILE A 23 19.24 -29.94 4.88
CA ILE A 23 19.24 -30.38 3.47
C ILE A 23 19.68 -31.84 3.35
N LYS A 24 20.69 -32.28 4.12
CA LYS A 24 21.15 -33.68 4.07
C LYS A 24 20.08 -34.69 4.47
N ASP A 25 19.15 -34.30 5.32
CA ASP A 25 18.15 -35.20 5.91
C ASP A 25 16.84 -35.16 5.10
N TYR A 26 16.41 -33.98 4.62
CA TYR A 26 15.09 -33.77 4.00
C TYR A 26 15.12 -33.01 2.65
N GLY A 27 16.29 -32.78 2.07
CA GLY A 27 16.47 -31.88 0.92
C GLY A 27 16.28 -32.50 -0.46
N CYS A 28 15.74 -33.70 -0.60
CA CYS A 28 15.68 -34.41 -1.89
C CYS A 28 14.99 -33.59 -3.00
N THR A 29 13.84 -32.98 -2.70
CA THR A 29 13.11 -32.11 -3.64
C THR A 29 13.93 -30.86 -3.99
N LEU A 30 14.52 -30.21 -2.99
CA LEU A 30 15.31 -29.00 -3.15
C LEU A 30 16.51 -29.23 -4.09
N VAL A 31 17.20 -30.36 -3.93
CA VAL A 31 18.34 -30.73 -4.77
C VAL A 31 17.90 -31.00 -6.21
N CYS A 32 16.78 -31.71 -6.43
CA CYS A 32 16.24 -31.90 -7.78
C CYS A 32 15.90 -30.57 -8.47
N ILE A 33 15.30 -29.62 -7.75
CA ILE A 33 15.02 -28.27 -8.28
C ILE A 33 16.32 -27.54 -8.61
N SER A 34 17.35 -27.68 -7.77
CA SER A 34 18.67 -27.06 -8.00
C SER A 34 19.34 -27.55 -9.27
N ILE A 35 19.25 -28.87 -9.52
CA ILE A 35 19.76 -29.47 -10.75
C ILE A 35 19.02 -28.91 -11.98
N LEU A 36 17.69 -28.78 -11.92
CA LEU A 36 16.90 -28.19 -13.01
C LEU A 36 17.24 -26.71 -13.23
N ALA A 37 17.32 -25.93 -12.16
CA ALA A 37 17.69 -24.51 -12.17
C ALA A 37 19.15 -24.27 -12.60
N GLY A 38 19.98 -25.31 -12.66
CA GLY A 38 21.40 -25.18 -13.00
C GLY A 38 22.21 -24.45 -11.93
N THR A 39 21.78 -24.50 -10.67
CA THR A 39 22.45 -23.87 -9.52
C THR A 39 22.59 -24.86 -8.36
N THR A 40 22.94 -24.38 -7.17
CA THR A 40 23.21 -25.19 -5.98
C THR A 40 22.06 -25.17 -4.97
N PRO A 41 21.95 -26.19 -4.08
CA PRO A 41 20.85 -26.29 -3.11
C PRO A 41 20.76 -25.11 -2.14
N ASP A 42 21.88 -24.55 -1.74
CA ASP A 42 21.96 -23.38 -0.89
C ASP A 42 21.37 -22.13 -1.56
N VAL A 43 21.62 -21.95 -2.87
CA VAL A 43 21.02 -20.85 -3.65
C VAL A 43 19.51 -21.03 -3.78
N VAL A 44 19.04 -22.22 -4.17
CA VAL A 44 17.58 -22.48 -4.28
C VAL A 44 16.89 -22.32 -2.93
N ASN A 45 17.51 -22.77 -1.83
CA ASN A 45 16.99 -22.62 -0.48
C ASN A 45 16.81 -21.15 -0.13
N ALA A 46 17.81 -20.30 -0.43
CA ALA A 46 17.73 -18.86 -0.20
C ALA A 46 16.60 -18.20 -0.98
N PHE A 47 16.47 -18.47 -2.28
CA PHE A 47 15.40 -17.91 -3.11
C PHE A 47 14.01 -18.34 -2.65
N LEU A 48 13.81 -19.62 -2.34
CA LEU A 48 12.53 -20.10 -1.82
C LEU A 48 12.24 -19.54 -0.42
N THR A 49 13.25 -19.38 0.44
CA THR A 49 13.07 -18.79 1.78
C THR A 49 12.58 -17.35 1.67
N ALA A 50 13.18 -16.55 0.78
CA ALA A 50 12.85 -15.14 0.60
C ALA A 50 11.38 -14.91 0.20
N VAL A 51 10.77 -15.85 -0.54
CA VAL A 51 9.37 -15.76 -0.99
C VAL A 51 8.38 -16.51 -0.09
N GLY A 52 8.83 -16.98 1.09
CA GLY A 52 8.00 -17.82 1.97
C GLY A 52 7.62 -19.16 1.32
N GLY A 53 8.52 -19.72 0.52
CA GLY A 53 8.35 -20.91 -0.30
C GLY A 53 8.34 -22.25 0.44
N PHE A 54 8.32 -22.23 1.77
CA PHE A 54 8.34 -23.43 2.61
C PHE A 54 7.17 -23.45 3.60
N SER A 55 6.57 -24.63 3.75
CA SER A 55 5.71 -24.99 4.88
C SER A 55 6.47 -25.99 5.74
N VAL A 56 7.01 -25.51 6.86
CA VAL A 56 8.07 -26.20 7.62
C VAL A 56 9.28 -26.46 6.71
N ASP A 57 9.51 -27.70 6.28
CA ASP A 57 10.59 -28.12 5.39
C ASP A 57 10.11 -28.54 4.00
N ARG A 58 8.80 -28.45 3.73
CA ARG A 58 8.18 -28.81 2.46
C ARG A 58 8.06 -27.61 1.54
N ILE A 59 8.42 -27.80 0.28
CA ILE A 59 8.31 -26.76 -0.74
C ILE A 59 6.85 -26.49 -1.10
N ILE A 60 6.47 -25.22 -1.09
CA ILE A 60 5.18 -24.74 -1.62
C ILE A 60 5.39 -24.52 -3.12
N TRP A 61 4.94 -25.46 -3.96
CA TRP A 61 5.23 -25.48 -5.39
C TRP A 61 4.93 -24.19 -6.13
N SER A 62 3.78 -23.56 -5.84
CA SER A 62 3.39 -22.29 -6.49
C SER A 62 4.35 -21.14 -6.20
N LYS A 63 5.08 -21.17 -5.08
CA LYS A 63 6.06 -20.14 -4.72
C LYS A 63 7.32 -20.20 -5.57
N ILE A 64 7.57 -21.28 -6.31
CA ILE A 64 8.65 -21.34 -7.32
C ILE A 64 8.49 -20.20 -8.33
N ASN A 65 7.25 -19.85 -8.70
CA ASN A 65 6.95 -18.78 -9.67
C ASN A 65 7.32 -17.37 -9.18
N GLU A 66 7.47 -17.18 -7.88
CA GLU A 66 7.89 -15.91 -7.28
C GLU A 66 9.42 -15.82 -7.17
N THR A 67 10.14 -16.91 -7.43
CA THR A 67 11.61 -16.95 -7.41
C THR A 67 12.20 -16.50 -8.75
N LYS A 68 13.46 -16.06 -8.72
CA LYS A 68 14.25 -15.74 -9.92
C LYS A 68 15.12 -16.92 -10.38
N LEU A 69 14.65 -18.15 -10.20
CA LEU A 69 15.42 -19.36 -10.53
C LEU A 69 15.35 -19.74 -12.03
N GLY A 70 14.68 -18.94 -12.87
CA GLY A 70 14.40 -19.31 -14.26
C GLY A 70 13.47 -20.52 -14.38
N LEU A 71 12.67 -20.77 -13.34
CA LEU A 71 11.76 -21.90 -13.25
C LEU A 71 10.32 -21.43 -13.11
N HIS A 72 9.41 -22.16 -13.74
CA HIS A 72 7.97 -21.95 -13.64
C HIS A 72 7.28 -23.26 -13.25
N PHE A 73 6.53 -23.24 -12.16
CA PHE A 73 5.63 -24.30 -11.78
C PHE A 73 4.23 -24.03 -12.36
N PRO A 74 3.79 -24.81 -13.38
CA PRO A 74 2.54 -24.58 -14.06
C PRO A 74 1.34 -25.01 -13.21
N ASP A 75 0.16 -24.53 -13.58
CA ASP A 75 -1.11 -25.06 -13.06
C ASP A 75 -1.16 -26.57 -13.28
N MET A 76 -1.59 -27.31 -12.26
CA MET A 76 -1.59 -28.78 -12.26
C MET A 76 -0.20 -29.41 -12.46
N GLY A 77 0.89 -28.67 -12.21
CA GLY A 77 2.25 -29.20 -12.32
C GLY A 77 2.55 -30.37 -11.38
N ARG A 78 1.82 -30.50 -10.26
CA ARG A 78 1.95 -31.62 -9.30
C ARG A 78 0.87 -32.66 -9.57
N GLN A 79 1.29 -33.90 -9.77
CA GLN A 79 0.41 -35.05 -10.01
C GLN A 79 0.70 -36.17 -9.00
N TYR A 80 -0.36 -36.77 -8.47
CA TYR A 80 -0.29 -37.81 -7.43
C TYR A 80 -0.39 -39.24 -7.99
N VAL A 81 -0.56 -39.37 -9.30
CA VAL A 81 -0.58 -40.64 -10.03
C VAL A 81 0.42 -40.52 -11.16
N TYR A 82 1.30 -41.52 -11.30
CA TYR A 82 2.32 -41.52 -12.34
C TYR A 82 1.71 -41.59 -13.75
N ASN A 83 2.25 -40.78 -14.67
CA ASN A 83 1.90 -40.79 -16.09
C ASN A 83 3.18 -40.72 -16.92
N ASP A 84 3.53 -41.81 -17.60
CA ASP A 84 4.77 -41.94 -18.37
C ASP A 84 4.86 -40.93 -19.53
N VAL A 85 3.75 -40.67 -20.21
CA VAL A 85 3.70 -39.76 -21.37
C VAL A 85 4.05 -38.35 -20.93
N ALA A 86 3.37 -37.85 -19.88
CA ALA A 86 3.62 -36.51 -19.36
C ALA A 86 5.03 -36.34 -18.80
N VAL A 87 5.58 -37.38 -18.15
CA VAL A 87 6.96 -37.37 -17.64
C VAL A 87 7.97 -37.31 -18.79
N ARG A 88 7.78 -38.11 -19.85
CA ARG A 88 8.64 -38.06 -21.04
C ARG A 88 8.60 -36.69 -21.73
N GLU A 89 7.41 -36.13 -21.92
CA GLU A 89 7.24 -34.80 -22.53
C GLU A 89 7.92 -33.71 -21.69
N ALA A 90 7.78 -33.78 -20.36
CA ALA A 90 8.45 -32.84 -19.45
C ALA A 90 9.99 -32.97 -19.51
N ILE A 91 10.52 -34.19 -19.62
CA ILE A 91 11.96 -34.43 -19.78
C ILE A 91 12.45 -33.85 -21.12
N GLU A 92 11.73 -34.08 -22.22
CA GLU A 92 12.10 -33.57 -23.53
C GLU A 92 12.10 -32.03 -23.57
N LYS A 93 11.07 -31.40 -22.98
CA LYS A 93 10.91 -29.95 -22.95
C LYS A 93 11.87 -29.24 -21.99
N ASN A 94 12.02 -29.77 -20.77
CA ASN A 94 12.68 -29.06 -19.66
C ASN A 94 14.04 -29.67 -19.26
N GLY A 95 14.41 -30.81 -19.86
CA GLY A 95 15.61 -31.58 -19.53
C GLY A 95 15.44 -32.51 -18.33
N GLY A 96 14.30 -32.48 -17.62
CA GLY A 96 14.04 -33.41 -16.53
C GLY A 96 12.65 -33.28 -15.92
N CYS A 97 12.25 -34.27 -15.13
CA CYS A 97 10.99 -34.28 -14.39
C CYS A 97 11.22 -34.83 -12.98
N LEU A 98 10.65 -34.18 -11.96
CA LEU A 98 10.73 -34.67 -10.59
C LEU A 98 9.75 -35.82 -10.43
N VAL A 99 10.22 -36.97 -9.96
CA VAL A 99 9.39 -38.15 -9.74
C VAL A 99 9.46 -38.52 -8.27
N GLU A 100 8.30 -38.73 -7.67
CA GLU A 100 8.17 -39.20 -6.29
C GLU A 100 8.13 -40.73 -6.29
N VAL A 101 9.08 -41.31 -5.59
CA VAL A 101 9.27 -42.76 -5.51
C VAL A 101 9.24 -43.23 -4.05
N ASP A 102 9.07 -44.52 -3.88
CA ASP A 102 9.29 -45.20 -2.62
C ASP A 102 10.79 -45.45 -2.39
N PHE A 103 11.33 -45.07 -1.23
CA PHE A 103 12.76 -45.08 -0.98
C PHE A 103 13.30 -46.46 -0.56
N ASP A 104 12.58 -47.16 0.32
CA ASP A 104 12.97 -48.48 0.82
C ASP A 104 12.47 -49.65 -0.05
N GLY A 105 11.55 -49.40 -0.98
CA GLY A 105 11.01 -50.40 -1.91
C GLY A 105 10.01 -51.35 -1.27
N VAL A 106 9.49 -51.01 -0.09
CA VAL A 106 8.58 -51.84 0.69
C VAL A 106 7.17 -51.25 0.65
N VAL A 107 6.24 -51.96 0.00
CA VAL A 107 4.83 -51.51 -0.15
C VAL A 107 4.14 -51.23 1.20
N ALA A 108 4.62 -51.84 2.29
CA ALA A 108 4.05 -51.73 3.63
C ALA A 108 4.50 -50.48 4.43
N THR A 109 5.43 -49.66 3.92
CA THR A 109 5.91 -48.41 4.55
C THR A 109 5.42 -47.19 3.77
N PRO A 110 4.10 -46.87 3.81
CA PRO A 110 3.48 -45.88 2.92
C PRO A 110 4.00 -44.43 3.07
N SER A 111 4.78 -44.16 4.12
CA SER A 111 5.33 -42.84 4.43
C SER A 111 6.75 -42.61 3.93
N ASP A 112 7.42 -43.62 3.37
CA ASP A 112 8.77 -43.43 2.83
C ASP A 112 8.71 -42.85 1.41
N ARG A 113 8.94 -41.55 1.30
CA ARG A 113 8.79 -40.77 0.07
C ARG A 113 10.12 -40.11 -0.26
N HIS A 114 10.61 -40.35 -1.45
CA HIS A 114 11.83 -39.74 -1.97
C HIS A 114 11.57 -39.10 -3.32
N TRP A 115 12.25 -37.99 -3.57
CA TRP A 115 12.19 -37.31 -4.87
C TRP A 115 13.46 -37.58 -5.64
N VAL A 116 13.32 -37.97 -6.90
CA VAL A 116 14.42 -38.16 -7.84
C VAL A 116 14.16 -37.34 -9.10
N LEU A 117 15.21 -37.03 -9.85
CA LEU A 117 15.08 -36.31 -11.12
C LEU A 117 15.26 -37.28 -12.27
N TYR A 118 14.19 -37.59 -13.01
CA TYR A 118 14.30 -38.36 -14.25
C TYR A 118 14.88 -37.47 -15.34
N ILE A 119 15.84 -37.99 -16.10
CA ILE A 119 16.61 -37.24 -17.11
C ILE A 119 16.55 -37.88 -18.51
N GLY A 120 15.66 -38.86 -18.71
CA GLY A 120 15.49 -39.58 -19.97
C GLY A 120 16.34 -40.84 -20.07
N ASN A 121 16.21 -41.58 -21.17
CA ASN A 121 16.95 -42.83 -21.44
C ASN A 121 16.93 -43.86 -20.30
N HIS A 122 15.81 -43.94 -19.57
CA HIS A 122 15.67 -44.79 -18.37
C HIS A 122 16.69 -44.49 -17.26
N GLN A 123 17.16 -43.25 -17.16
CA GLN A 123 18.07 -42.76 -16.14
C GLN A 123 17.41 -41.72 -15.23
N LEU A 124 17.85 -41.71 -13.97
CA LEU A 124 17.54 -40.71 -12.97
C LEU A 124 18.80 -40.20 -12.29
N ILE A 125 18.74 -38.99 -11.75
CA ILE A 125 19.71 -38.48 -10.77
C ILE A 125 19.08 -38.64 -9.39
N ASP A 126 19.77 -39.39 -8.53
CA ASP A 126 19.36 -39.59 -7.15
C ASP A 126 19.97 -38.49 -6.27
N PRO A 127 19.17 -37.55 -5.72
CA PRO A 127 19.71 -36.48 -4.89
C PRO A 127 20.27 -37.00 -3.55
N TRP A 128 19.95 -38.21 -3.11
CA TRP A 128 20.53 -38.76 -1.88
C TRP A 128 22.04 -38.92 -1.98
N THR A 129 22.51 -39.49 -3.10
CA THR A 129 23.93 -39.79 -3.35
C THR A 129 24.57 -38.90 -4.42
N GLY A 130 23.78 -38.15 -5.20
CA GLY A 130 24.26 -37.37 -6.33
C GLY A 130 24.77 -38.21 -7.50
N THR A 131 24.25 -39.43 -7.65
CA THR A 131 24.67 -40.37 -8.69
C THR A 131 23.57 -40.61 -9.71
N ILE A 132 23.96 -40.85 -10.96
CA ILE A 132 23.03 -41.33 -12.00
C ILE A 132 22.75 -42.82 -11.76
N LYS A 133 21.48 -43.21 -11.76
CA LYS A 133 21.02 -44.58 -11.59
C LYS A 133 19.97 -44.93 -12.66
N PRO A 134 19.73 -46.21 -12.97
CA PRO A 134 18.59 -46.59 -13.79
C PRO A 134 17.28 -46.31 -13.05
N THR A 135 16.21 -45.95 -13.77
CA THR A 135 14.89 -45.69 -13.17
C THR A 135 14.32 -46.90 -12.44
N SER A 136 14.74 -48.11 -12.81
CA SER A 136 14.42 -49.36 -12.11
C SER A 136 14.98 -49.47 -10.69
N SER A 137 15.89 -48.57 -10.28
CA SER A 137 16.42 -48.54 -8.91
C SER A 137 15.33 -48.24 -7.87
N TYR A 138 14.25 -47.58 -8.30
CA TYR A 138 13.09 -47.29 -7.48
C TYR A 138 11.83 -47.78 -8.21
N PRO A 139 11.44 -49.07 -8.05
CA PRO A 139 10.39 -49.69 -8.87
C PRO A 139 8.98 -49.19 -8.54
N LEU A 140 8.78 -48.65 -7.33
CA LEU A 140 7.49 -48.15 -6.87
C LEU A 140 7.42 -46.63 -7.06
N VAL A 141 6.71 -46.22 -8.11
CA VAL A 141 6.53 -44.80 -8.44
C VAL A 141 5.16 -44.33 -7.98
N LYS A 142 5.10 -43.19 -7.29
CA LYS A 142 3.88 -42.64 -6.68
C LYS A 142 3.29 -41.54 -7.54
N GLY A 143 4.06 -40.50 -7.84
CA GLY A 143 3.60 -39.34 -8.60
C GLY A 143 4.78 -38.56 -9.19
N TYR A 144 4.50 -37.37 -9.69
CA TYR A 144 5.52 -36.52 -10.31
C TYR A 144 5.21 -35.03 -10.15
N ALA A 145 6.20 -34.19 -10.42
CA ALA A 145 6.05 -32.75 -10.54
C ALA A 145 6.79 -32.26 -11.80
N ILE A 146 6.08 -31.51 -12.63
CA ILE A 146 6.62 -30.81 -13.77
C ILE A 146 6.99 -29.40 -13.32
N ILE A 147 8.25 -29.03 -13.57
CA ILE A 147 8.71 -27.66 -13.47
C ILE A 147 9.24 -27.28 -14.85
N GLU A 148 8.71 -26.21 -15.40
CA GLU A 148 9.09 -25.68 -16.69
C GLU A 148 10.29 -24.75 -16.56
N LYS A 149 11.19 -24.78 -17.54
CA LYS A 149 12.25 -23.78 -17.65
C LYS A 149 11.70 -22.55 -18.34
N ASN A 150 11.80 -21.40 -17.68
CA ASN A 150 11.36 -20.15 -18.25
C ASN A 150 12.51 -19.50 -19.03
N ASN A 151 12.58 -19.76 -20.34
CA ASN A 151 13.67 -19.28 -21.21
C ASN A 151 13.73 -17.76 -21.34
N GLU A 152 12.68 -17.03 -20.95
CA GLU A 152 12.63 -15.55 -21.00
C GLU A 152 13.15 -14.89 -19.71
N GLN A 153 13.41 -15.66 -18.66
CA GLN A 153 13.77 -15.16 -17.31
C GLN A 153 15.19 -15.58 -16.91
N ASN A 154 16.03 -15.85 -17.91
CA ASN A 154 17.27 -16.63 -17.76
C ASN A 154 18.51 -15.83 -17.36
N ASP A 155 18.43 -14.50 -17.27
CA ASP A 155 19.59 -13.71 -16.88
C ASP A 155 19.35 -13.13 -15.49
N LEU A 156 20.12 -13.64 -14.52
CA LEU A 156 20.44 -12.87 -13.32
C LEU A 156 20.79 -11.46 -13.79
N THR A 157 20.20 -10.44 -13.18
CA THR A 157 20.57 -9.06 -13.52
C THR A 157 22.07 -8.90 -13.28
N SER A 158 22.74 -8.01 -14.03
CA SER A 158 24.18 -7.78 -13.86
C SER A 158 24.55 -7.49 -12.40
N SER A 159 23.65 -6.88 -11.64
CA SER A 159 23.78 -6.66 -10.19
C SER A 159 23.79 -7.96 -9.37
N GLU A 160 22.91 -8.91 -9.68
CA GLU A 160 22.83 -10.21 -9.01
C GLU A 160 24.02 -11.10 -9.36
N GLU A 161 24.48 -11.07 -10.62
CA GLU A 161 25.73 -11.73 -11.03
C GLU A 161 26.94 -11.15 -10.30
N ASN A 162 27.04 -9.82 -10.21
CA ASN A 162 28.11 -9.14 -9.47
C ASN A 162 28.09 -9.50 -7.98
N ILE A 163 26.91 -9.59 -7.36
CA ILE A 163 26.75 -10.01 -5.96
C ILE A 163 27.22 -11.46 -5.80
N LEU A 164 26.80 -12.38 -6.67
CA LEU A 164 27.23 -13.78 -6.61
C LEU A 164 28.73 -13.91 -6.86
N GLN A 165 29.29 -13.17 -7.81
CA GLN A 165 30.72 -13.15 -8.07
C GLN A 165 31.50 -12.64 -6.86
N PHE A 166 31.11 -11.50 -6.30
CA PHE A 166 31.73 -10.95 -5.09
C PHE A 166 31.67 -11.93 -3.91
N LEU A 167 30.51 -12.56 -3.70
CA LEU A 167 30.33 -13.54 -2.61
C LEU A 167 31.19 -14.79 -2.83
N ARG A 168 31.34 -15.26 -4.07
CA ARG A 168 32.25 -16.37 -4.42
C ARG A 168 33.71 -15.99 -4.16
N GLU A 169 34.13 -14.79 -4.56
CA GLU A 169 35.49 -14.28 -4.32
C GLU A 169 35.82 -14.15 -2.82
N GLN A 170 34.81 -13.91 -1.98
CA GLN A 170 34.95 -13.81 -0.53
C GLN A 170 34.83 -15.15 0.21
N ASN A 171 34.72 -16.29 -0.49
CA ASN A 171 34.36 -17.59 0.10
C ASN A 171 33.15 -17.47 1.04
N ALA A 172 32.16 -16.66 0.67
CA ALA A 172 30.99 -16.42 1.47
C ALA A 172 30.19 -17.72 1.63
N ASN A 173 29.75 -18.01 2.86
CA ASN A 173 28.84 -19.11 3.12
C ASN A 173 27.40 -18.71 2.74
N GLU A 174 26.50 -19.69 2.62
CA GLU A 174 25.09 -19.46 2.27
C GLU A 174 24.43 -18.39 3.15
N GLY A 175 24.75 -18.32 4.44
CA GLY A 175 24.20 -17.29 5.34
C GLY A 175 24.38 -15.88 4.79
N LYS A 176 25.58 -15.56 4.28
CA LYS A 176 25.89 -14.27 3.66
C LYS A 176 25.22 -14.09 2.29
N VAL A 177 25.09 -15.16 1.51
CA VAL A 177 24.38 -15.14 0.22
C VAL A 177 22.90 -14.81 0.45
N ARG A 178 22.27 -15.49 1.42
CA ARG A 178 20.89 -15.29 1.84
C ARG A 178 20.65 -13.87 2.35
N GLU A 179 21.55 -13.35 3.17
CA GLU A 179 21.51 -11.98 3.65
C GLU A 179 21.58 -10.97 2.49
N ALA A 180 22.51 -11.16 1.55
CA ALA A 180 22.67 -10.28 0.40
C ALA A 180 21.45 -10.26 -0.53
N PHE A 181 20.89 -11.43 -0.87
CA PHE A 181 19.69 -11.52 -1.71
C PHE A 181 18.42 -11.08 -0.98
N GLY A 182 18.31 -11.36 0.33
CA GLY A 182 17.24 -10.82 1.16
C GLY A 182 17.26 -9.30 1.20
N ALA A 183 18.43 -8.70 1.43
CA ALA A 183 18.62 -7.25 1.40
C ALA A 183 18.31 -6.65 0.02
N LEU A 184 18.61 -7.36 -1.07
CA LEU A 184 18.28 -6.92 -2.42
C LEU A 184 16.77 -6.93 -2.69
N ALA A 185 16.06 -7.96 -2.25
CA ALA A 185 14.60 -8.03 -2.32
C ALA A 185 13.94 -6.92 -1.48
N ASP A 186 14.45 -6.69 -0.27
CA ASP A 186 14.02 -5.60 0.60
C ASP A 186 14.28 -4.24 -0.05
N LEU A 187 15.43 -4.06 -0.74
CA LEU A 187 15.75 -2.82 -1.45
C LEU A 187 14.74 -2.52 -2.57
N GLU A 188 14.34 -3.52 -3.35
CA GLU A 188 13.33 -3.32 -4.40
C GLU A 188 11.98 -2.88 -3.79
N LYS A 189 11.57 -3.55 -2.71
CA LYS A 189 10.35 -3.21 -1.98
C LYS A 189 10.43 -1.79 -1.40
N LEU A 190 11.52 -1.46 -0.71
CA LEU A 190 11.76 -0.13 -0.13
C LEU A 190 11.81 0.97 -1.20
N ASN A 191 12.35 0.68 -2.39
CA ASN A 191 12.34 1.63 -3.50
C ASN A 191 10.93 1.90 -4.02
N LYS A 192 10.09 0.86 -4.15
CA LYS A 192 8.67 1.03 -4.51
C LYS A 192 7.92 1.84 -3.45
N GLU A 193 8.11 1.51 -2.17
CA GLU A 193 7.52 2.27 -1.06
C GLU A 193 7.99 3.73 -1.05
N ASN A 194 9.28 4.00 -1.29
CA ASN A 194 9.82 5.36 -1.40
C ASN A 194 9.20 6.15 -2.56
N LEU A 195 9.02 5.52 -3.72
CA LEU A 195 8.37 6.17 -4.87
C LEU A 195 6.91 6.52 -4.54
N THR A 196 6.17 5.61 -3.87
CA THR A 196 4.81 5.88 -3.40
C THR A 196 4.77 7.01 -2.39
N LEU A 197 5.64 6.98 -1.37
CA LEU A 197 5.73 8.03 -0.36
C LEU A 197 6.08 9.39 -0.95
N LYS A 198 6.98 9.42 -1.94
CA LYS A 198 7.34 10.66 -2.64
C LYS A 198 6.14 11.23 -3.40
N SER A 199 5.41 10.41 -4.15
CA SER A 199 4.20 10.83 -4.85
C SER A 199 3.12 11.35 -3.89
N LEU A 200 2.93 10.67 -2.76
CA LEU A 200 1.99 11.09 -1.72
C LEU A 200 2.40 12.42 -1.09
N SER A 201 3.69 12.60 -0.81
CA SER A 201 4.24 13.85 -0.27
C SER A 201 4.05 15.02 -1.23
N GLU A 202 4.26 14.81 -2.54
CA GLU A 202 4.05 15.83 -3.56
C GLU A 202 2.56 16.24 -3.66
N ASN A 203 1.65 15.27 -3.59
CA ASN A 203 0.21 15.51 -3.59
C ASN A 203 -0.26 16.26 -2.33
N LEU A 204 0.23 15.88 -1.15
CA LEU A 204 -0.06 16.58 0.09
C LEU A 204 0.46 18.02 0.04
N ALA A 205 1.67 18.24 -0.48
CA ALA A 205 2.22 19.58 -0.65
C ALA A 205 1.36 20.46 -1.58
N SER A 206 0.86 19.93 -2.69
CA SER A 206 -0.05 20.67 -3.57
C SER A 206 -1.37 21.01 -2.88
N LYS A 207 -1.92 20.09 -2.08
CA LYS A 207 -3.18 20.30 -1.38
C LYS A 207 -3.06 21.31 -0.23
N VAL A 208 -1.94 21.30 0.48
CA VAL A 208 -1.64 22.33 1.50
C VAL A 208 -1.54 23.71 0.85
N LYS A 209 -0.91 23.82 -0.33
CA LYS A 209 -0.84 25.08 -1.07
C LYS A 209 -2.22 25.58 -1.48
N GLU A 210 -3.06 24.73 -2.05
CA GLU A 210 -4.44 25.07 -2.45
C GLU A 210 -5.28 25.56 -1.27
N LEU A 211 -5.23 24.85 -0.13
CA LEU A 211 -5.96 25.26 1.08
C LEU A 211 -5.44 26.58 1.65
N ALA A 212 -4.14 26.85 1.55
CA ALA A 212 -3.57 28.13 1.98
C ALA A 212 -4.05 29.30 1.10
N GLU A 213 -4.19 29.08 -0.21
CA GLU A 213 -4.74 30.07 -1.14
C GLU A 213 -6.23 30.33 -0.84
N GLN A 214 -7.04 29.28 -0.65
CA GLN A 214 -8.45 29.41 -0.27
C GLN A 214 -8.63 30.16 1.06
N LEU A 215 -7.81 29.83 2.07
CA LEU A 215 -7.88 30.53 3.37
C LEU A 215 -7.56 32.02 3.23
N ALA A 216 -6.60 32.38 2.37
CA ALA A 216 -6.26 33.79 2.12
C ALA A 216 -7.42 34.54 1.45
N GLU A 217 -8.13 33.91 0.51
CA GLU A 217 -9.32 34.49 -0.13
C GLU A 217 -10.47 34.69 0.86
N GLU A 218 -10.76 33.69 1.70
CA GLU A 218 -11.78 33.80 2.75
C GLU A 218 -11.46 34.91 3.76
N GLN A 219 -10.19 35.05 4.14
CA GLN A 219 -9.75 36.13 5.04
C GLN A 219 -9.95 37.52 4.41
N GLN A 220 -9.68 37.67 3.11
CA GLN A 220 -9.94 38.93 2.40
C GLN A 220 -11.43 39.25 2.33
N LEU A 221 -12.27 38.25 2.02
CA LEU A 221 -13.72 38.40 2.01
C LEU A 221 -14.26 38.79 3.39
N GLY A 222 -13.79 38.12 4.45
CA GLY A 222 -14.13 38.44 5.84
C GLY A 222 -13.77 39.87 6.22
N ALA A 223 -12.59 40.35 5.83
CA ALA A 223 -12.17 41.73 6.06
C ALA A 223 -13.07 42.74 5.32
N SER A 224 -13.49 42.42 4.09
CA SER A 224 -14.42 43.26 3.32
C SER A 224 -15.78 43.35 4.02
N TRP A 225 -16.34 42.21 4.44
CA TRP A 225 -17.62 42.14 5.14
C TRP A 225 -17.59 42.89 6.46
N GLN A 226 -16.49 42.79 7.21
CA GLN A 226 -16.32 43.51 8.47
C GLN A 226 -16.30 45.03 8.26
N LYS A 227 -15.71 45.51 7.16
CA LYS A 227 -15.70 46.92 6.77
C LYS A 227 -17.11 47.40 6.38
N GLU A 228 -17.84 46.61 5.61
CA GLU A 228 -19.23 46.91 5.24
C GLU A 228 -20.15 46.96 6.46
N LEU A 229 -20.02 45.98 7.37
CA LEU A 229 -20.76 45.93 8.63
C LEU A 229 -20.50 47.17 9.49
N SER A 230 -19.23 47.59 9.63
CA SER A 230 -18.88 48.81 10.36
C SER A 230 -19.51 50.06 9.72
N SER A 231 -19.52 50.15 8.39
CA SER A 231 -20.16 51.24 7.65
C SER A 231 -21.68 51.26 7.86
N ALA A 232 -22.34 50.09 7.79
CA ALA A 232 -23.76 49.95 8.05
C ALA A 232 -24.12 50.35 9.49
N ASN A 233 -23.34 49.91 10.48
CA ASN A 233 -23.56 50.27 11.88
C ASN A 233 -23.44 51.78 12.12
N LYS A 234 -22.48 52.46 11.48
CA LYS A 234 -22.39 53.93 11.54
C LYS A 234 -23.62 54.62 10.94
N LYS A 235 -24.17 54.10 9.85
CA LYS A 235 -25.41 54.62 9.26
C LYS A 235 -26.61 54.42 10.18
N ILE A 236 -26.73 53.24 10.79
CA ILE A 236 -27.80 52.93 11.76
C ILE A 236 -27.73 53.91 12.94
N GLN A 237 -26.57 54.09 13.55
CA GLN A 237 -26.39 55.04 14.66
C GLN A 237 -26.77 56.48 14.28
N LYS A 238 -26.42 56.90 13.06
CA LYS A 238 -26.81 58.22 12.54
C LYS A 238 -28.34 58.35 12.42
N LEU A 239 -29.00 57.35 11.83
CA LEU A 239 -30.45 57.34 11.67
C LEU A 239 -31.18 57.28 13.01
N GLU A 240 -30.67 56.53 13.98
CA GLU A 240 -31.19 56.52 15.35
C GLU A 240 -31.12 57.93 15.96
N GLY A 241 -29.99 58.63 15.80
CA GLY A 241 -29.84 60.03 16.23
C GLY A 241 -30.86 60.96 15.58
N GLU A 242 -31.05 60.86 14.26
CA GLU A 242 -32.06 61.65 13.53
C GLU A 242 -33.48 61.34 14.01
N MET A 243 -33.83 60.06 14.20
CA MET A 243 -35.12 59.64 14.73
C MET A 243 -35.40 60.18 16.13
N THR A 244 -34.39 60.21 17.01
CA THR A 244 -34.56 60.81 18.35
C THR A 244 -34.81 62.32 18.29
N THR A 245 -34.21 63.02 17.32
CA THR A 245 -34.41 64.45 17.10
C THR A 245 -35.82 64.71 16.59
N ILE A 246 -36.26 63.98 15.57
CA ILE A 246 -37.62 64.06 15.02
C ILE A 246 -38.66 63.76 16.09
N ALA A 247 -38.42 62.76 16.96
CA ALA A 247 -39.32 62.43 18.05
C ALA A 247 -39.46 63.59 19.07
N LYS A 248 -38.37 64.29 19.38
CA LYS A 248 -38.39 65.49 20.25
C LYS A 248 -39.17 66.62 19.59
N GLU A 249 -38.90 66.93 18.33
CA GLU A 249 -39.61 67.95 17.56
C GLU A 249 -41.11 67.66 17.47
N ARG A 250 -41.48 66.40 17.19
CA ARG A 250 -42.88 65.95 17.18
C ARG A 250 -43.56 66.20 18.53
N ASN A 251 -42.89 65.88 19.63
CA ASN A 251 -43.43 66.11 20.98
C ASN A 251 -43.55 67.61 21.29
N GLN A 252 -42.57 68.43 20.89
CA GLN A 252 -42.65 69.89 21.05
C GLN A 252 -43.82 70.48 20.26
N TYR A 253 -43.98 70.09 18.99
CA TYR A 253 -45.09 70.53 18.14
C TYR A 253 -46.44 70.08 18.71
N LYS A 254 -46.54 68.83 19.17
CA LYS A 254 -47.75 68.32 19.84
C LYS A 254 -48.11 69.17 21.06
N ASN A 255 -47.16 69.42 21.96
CA ASN A 255 -47.39 70.23 23.15
C ASN A 255 -47.81 71.67 22.80
N TRP A 256 -47.16 72.26 21.79
CA TRP A 256 -47.53 73.59 21.28
C TRP A 256 -48.95 73.62 20.73
N TYR A 257 -49.32 72.62 19.91
CA TYR A 257 -50.65 72.50 19.33
C TYR A 257 -51.72 72.33 20.41
N GLU A 258 -51.50 71.44 21.37
CA GLU A 258 -52.41 71.21 22.50
C GLU A 258 -52.61 72.49 23.34
N ALA A 259 -51.53 73.24 23.60
CA ALA A 259 -51.62 74.53 24.28
C ALA A 259 -52.46 75.56 23.50
N LYS A 260 -52.28 75.63 22.17
CA LYS A 260 -53.06 76.53 21.30
C LYS A 260 -54.53 76.13 21.22
N CYS A 261 -54.83 74.83 21.15
CA CYS A 261 -56.20 74.34 21.23
C CYS A 261 -56.86 74.68 22.57
N ALA A 262 -56.11 74.58 23.68
CA ALA A 262 -56.61 74.99 25.00
C ALA A 262 -56.89 76.50 25.08
N GLU A 263 -55.99 77.33 24.55
CA GLU A 263 -56.17 78.79 24.44
C GLU A 263 -57.44 79.15 23.64
N LEU A 264 -57.65 78.51 22.48
CA LEU A 264 -58.84 78.71 21.65
C LEU A 264 -60.13 78.35 22.38
N LYS A 265 -60.15 77.23 23.13
CA LYS A 265 -61.32 76.85 23.93
C LYS A 265 -61.66 77.87 25.03
N VAL A 266 -60.66 78.61 25.54
CA VAL A 266 -60.90 79.71 26.49
C VAL A 266 -61.45 80.92 25.76
N LEU A 267 -60.87 81.26 24.58
CA LEU A 267 -61.34 82.34 23.73
C LEU A 267 -62.82 82.16 23.33
N ASP A 268 -63.23 80.97 22.90
CA ASP A 268 -64.62 80.70 22.51
C ASP A 268 -65.66 80.99 23.61
N LYS A 269 -65.23 81.09 24.87
CA LYS A 269 -66.09 81.40 26.02
C LYS A 269 -66.07 82.88 26.42
N MET A 270 -65.24 83.70 25.79
CA MET A 270 -65.11 85.12 26.10
C MET A 270 -66.27 85.94 25.50
N THR A 271 -66.60 87.03 26.17
CA THR A 271 -67.50 88.07 25.65
C THR A 271 -66.79 88.97 24.62
N ALA A 272 -67.56 89.74 23.85
CA ALA A 272 -67.01 90.62 22.82
C ALA A 272 -66.01 91.66 23.36
N LEU A 273 -66.25 92.21 24.57
CA LEU A 273 -65.34 93.16 25.21
C LEU A 273 -64.03 92.49 25.65
N GLU A 274 -64.10 91.26 26.15
CA GLU A 274 -62.92 90.47 26.55
C GLU A 274 -62.06 90.10 25.33
N HIS A 275 -62.69 89.82 24.18
CA HIS A 275 -61.97 89.64 22.92
C HIS A 275 -61.22 90.88 22.46
N ILE A 276 -61.84 92.06 22.55
CA ILE A 276 -61.19 93.34 22.21
C ILE A 276 -59.98 93.58 23.12
N ALA A 277 -60.13 93.37 24.44
CA ALA A 277 -59.04 93.51 25.39
C ALA A 277 -57.91 92.50 25.14
N TYR A 278 -58.23 91.24 24.82
CA TYR A 278 -57.26 90.21 24.46
C TYR A 278 -56.47 90.56 23.20
N GLY A 279 -57.16 91.01 22.14
CA GLY A 279 -56.54 91.45 20.89
C GLY A 279 -55.57 92.62 21.08
N LEU A 280 -55.96 93.62 21.89
CA LEU A 280 -55.09 94.74 22.25
C LEU A 280 -53.84 94.28 23.01
N LYS A 281 -53.97 93.31 23.92
CA LYS A 281 -52.84 92.74 24.66
C LYS A 281 -51.85 92.03 23.74
N LEU A 282 -52.32 91.25 22.78
CA LEU A 282 -51.47 90.58 21.79
C LEU A 282 -50.74 91.60 20.89
N LEU A 283 -51.42 92.67 20.49
CA LEU A 283 -50.81 93.73 19.67
C LEU A 283 -49.66 94.44 20.40
N VAL A 284 -49.80 94.70 21.70
CA VAL A 284 -48.74 95.31 22.53
C VAL A 284 -47.56 94.34 22.75
N GLN A 285 -47.83 93.05 22.92
CA GLN A 285 -46.77 92.05 23.08
C GLN A 285 -45.94 91.83 21.81
N LYS A 286 -46.52 92.02 20.62
CA LYS A 286 -45.83 91.83 19.33
C LYS A 286 -44.88 92.98 18.96
N GLN A 287 -44.93 94.10 19.67
CA GLN A 287 -44.08 95.28 19.45
C GLN A 287 -42.84 95.34 20.36
N LYS A 288 -42.62 94.33 21.20
CA LYS A 288 -41.40 94.13 22.00
C LYS A 288 -40.63 92.92 21.47
#